data_AF-A0A7V6HGN9-F1
#
_entry.id   AF-A0A7V6HGN9-F1
#
_cell.length_a   1.000
_cell.length_b   1.000
_cell.length_c   1.000
_cell.angle_alpha   90.00
_cell.angle_beta   90.00
_cell.angle_gamma   90.00
#
_symmetry.space_group_name_H-M   'P 1'
#
loop_
_entity.id
_entity.type
_entity.pdbx_description
1 polymer ?
#
loop_
_entity_poly.entity_id
_entity_poly.type
_entity_poly.pdbx_seq_one_letter_code
_entity_poly.pdbx_strand_id
1 'polypeptide(L)'
;MMMRPVMGAVMAVLVGVACVAQADDIEAAKARRKERNAQITQILKAGDASEGADGYLVAKAGLDATKTGVVNAENADRKIGYTAIAKANGKTVEAVGKQAAAINQARARAAQK
;
A
#
# COMPACT_ATOMS: atom_id res chain seq x y z
N MET A 1 -27.40 57.14 23.44
CA MET A 1 -26.53 56.02 23.89
C MET A 1 -27.13 54.74 23.33
N MET A 2 -26.75 54.20 22.17
CA MET A 2 -25.43 53.84 21.63
C MET A 2 -24.81 52.64 22.36
N MET A 3 -25.00 51.43 21.81
CA MET A 3 -24.03 50.32 21.83
C MET A 3 -24.34 49.34 20.68
N ARG A 4 -23.27 48.83 20.06
CA ARG A 4 -23.12 48.33 18.67
C ARG A 4 -23.21 46.78 18.58
N PRO A 5 -23.39 46.19 17.39
CA PRO A 5 -23.38 44.74 17.17
C PRO A 5 -21.94 44.20 17.05
N VAL A 6 -21.68 43.01 17.60
CA VAL A 6 -20.47 42.20 17.39
C VAL A 6 -20.94 40.74 17.44
N MET A 7 -21.31 40.07 16.34
CA MET A 7 -20.42 39.49 15.31
C MET A 7 -19.25 38.75 15.94
N GLY A 8 -19.43 37.48 16.32
CA GLY A 8 -18.32 36.67 16.81
C GLY A 8 -18.72 35.37 17.50
N ALA A 9 -19.26 34.41 16.76
CA ALA A 9 -19.22 33.01 17.18
C ALA A 9 -18.34 32.26 16.17
N VAL A 10 -17.15 31.94 16.66
CA VAL A 10 -16.03 31.31 15.99
C VAL A 10 -16.45 29.96 15.41
N MET A 11 -16.63 29.88 14.09
CA MET A 11 -16.57 28.62 13.34
C MET A 11 -15.10 28.26 13.13
N ALA A 12 -14.50 27.63 14.14
CA ALA A 12 -13.26 26.91 14.00
C ALA A 12 -13.57 25.41 13.85
N VAL A 13 -12.66 24.72 13.15
CA VAL A 13 -12.63 23.28 12.84
C VAL A 13 -13.26 22.90 11.49
N LEU A 14 -12.59 23.32 10.41
CA LEU A 14 -12.65 22.66 9.09
C LEU A 14 -11.24 22.22 8.65
N VAL A 15 -10.47 21.61 9.54
CA VAL A 15 -9.17 20.99 9.21
C VAL A 15 -9.10 19.61 9.86
N GLY A 16 -9.74 18.61 9.25
CA GLY A 16 -9.74 17.24 9.78
C GLY A 16 -10.06 16.13 8.77
N VAL A 17 -10.64 16.44 7.60
CA VAL A 17 -11.17 15.42 6.68
C VAL A 17 -10.08 14.66 5.92
N ALA A 18 -8.90 15.26 5.69
CA ALA A 18 -7.88 14.64 4.86
C ALA A 18 -7.11 13.48 5.53
N CYS A 19 -7.02 13.45 6.87
CA CYS A 19 -6.26 12.42 7.59
C CYS A 19 -7.03 11.10 7.73
N VAL A 20 -8.36 11.16 7.85
CA VAL A 20 -9.20 9.95 8.01
C VAL A 20 -9.29 9.14 6.73
N ALA A 21 -9.47 9.78 5.57
CA ALA A 21 -9.57 9.08 4.28
C ALA A 21 -8.32 8.27 3.92
N GLN A 22 -7.14 8.71 4.37
CA GLN A 22 -5.87 8.04 4.06
C GLN A 22 -5.62 6.82 4.97
N ALA A 23 -6.13 6.83 6.21
CA ALA A 23 -6.04 5.68 7.10
C ALA A 23 -6.97 4.54 6.65
N ASP A 24 -8.18 4.87 6.21
CA ASP A 24 -9.16 3.90 5.69
C ASP A 24 -8.63 3.16 4.46
N ASP A 25 -7.98 3.87 3.53
CA ASP A 25 -7.41 3.26 2.33
C ASP A 25 -6.25 2.29 2.64
N ILE A 26 -5.43 2.59 3.65
CA ILE A 26 -4.33 1.71 4.09
C ILE A 26 -4.88 0.41 4.67
N GLU A 27 -5.86 0.48 5.57
CA GLU A 27 -6.43 -0.72 6.19
C GLU A 27 -7.24 -1.53 5.16
N ALA A 28 -7.97 -0.88 4.25
CA ALA A 28 -8.66 -1.56 3.16
C ALA A 28 -7.66 -2.26 2.21
N ALA A 29 -6.58 -1.59 1.81
CA ALA A 29 -5.52 -2.20 0.99
C ALA A 29 -4.91 -3.41 1.70
N LYS A 30 -4.62 -3.32 2.99
CA LYS A 30 -4.10 -4.42 3.79
C LYS A 30 -5.07 -5.60 3.87
N ALA A 31 -6.37 -5.34 4.03
CA ALA A 31 -7.41 -6.38 4.01
C ALA A 31 -7.46 -7.10 2.65
N ARG A 32 -7.51 -6.36 1.54
CA ARG A 32 -7.50 -6.92 0.17
C ARG A 32 -6.25 -7.76 -0.09
N ARG A 33 -5.07 -7.32 0.39
CA ARG A 33 -3.82 -8.09 0.29
C ARG A 33 -3.86 -9.39 1.09
N LYS A 34 -4.45 -9.35 2.30
CA LYS A 34 -4.63 -10.54 3.13
C LYS A 34 -5.52 -11.57 2.42
N GLU A 35 -6.61 -11.12 1.83
CA GLU A 35 -7.54 -11.96 1.05
C GLU A 35 -6.87 -12.61 -0.17
N ARG A 36 -6.06 -11.84 -0.92
CA ARG A 36 -5.33 -12.35 -2.10
C ARG A 36 -4.09 -13.18 -1.79
N ASN A 37 -3.64 -13.22 -0.54
CA ASN A 37 -2.35 -13.81 -0.18
C ASN A 37 -2.19 -15.27 -0.66
N ALA A 38 -3.25 -16.08 -0.52
CA ALA A 38 -3.23 -17.47 -0.98
C ALA A 38 -3.02 -17.57 -2.50
N GLN A 39 -3.71 -16.73 -3.28
CA GLN A 39 -3.61 -16.69 -4.74
C GLN A 39 -2.23 -16.19 -5.20
N ILE A 40 -1.70 -15.13 -4.58
CA ILE A 40 -0.35 -14.62 -4.87
C ILE A 40 0.71 -15.67 -4.55
N THR A 41 0.56 -16.38 -3.43
CA THR A 41 1.47 -17.46 -3.05
C THR A 41 1.49 -18.57 -4.10
N GLN A 42 0.33 -18.95 -4.65
CA GLN A 42 0.25 -19.93 -5.74
C GLN A 42 0.94 -19.43 -7.02
N ILE A 43 0.70 -18.18 -7.41
CA ILE A 43 1.33 -17.57 -8.59
C ILE A 43 2.86 -17.57 -8.44
N LEU A 44 3.37 -17.19 -7.27
CA LEU A 44 4.80 -17.20 -6.97
C LEU A 44 5.40 -18.61 -6.98
N LYS A 45 4.72 -19.59 -6.36
CA LYS A 45 5.16 -20.99 -6.34
C LYS A 45 5.17 -21.63 -7.73
N ALA A 46 4.23 -21.24 -8.60
CA ALA A 46 4.18 -21.69 -9.98
C ALA A 46 5.27 -21.06 -10.87
N GLY A 47 6.00 -20.06 -10.38
CA GLY A 47 6.96 -19.29 -11.18
C GLY A 47 6.31 -18.37 -12.20
N ASP A 48 5.01 -18.11 -12.06
CA ASP A 48 4.22 -17.23 -12.92
C ASP A 48 4.41 -15.74 -12.60
N ALA A 49 4.94 -15.46 -11.40
CA ALA A 49 5.50 -14.16 -11.03
C ALA A 49 6.69 -14.36 -10.08
N SER A 50 7.45 -13.30 -9.86
CA SER A 50 8.58 -13.26 -8.93
C SER A 50 8.59 -11.96 -8.11
N GLU A 51 9.29 -11.96 -6.99
CA GLU A 51 9.51 -10.74 -6.20
C GLU A 51 10.60 -9.89 -6.86
N GLY A 52 10.26 -8.66 -7.25
CA GLY A 52 11.16 -7.67 -7.83
C GLY A 52 12.08 -7.02 -6.80
N ALA A 53 13.15 -6.38 -7.29
CA ALA A 53 14.14 -5.70 -6.45
C ALA A 53 13.63 -4.41 -5.78
N ASP A 54 12.47 -3.92 -6.25
CA ASP A 54 11.78 -2.72 -5.79
C ASP A 54 10.61 -3.02 -4.84
N GLY A 55 10.42 -4.29 -4.48
CA GLY A 55 9.36 -4.74 -3.58
C GLY A 55 8.02 -4.96 -4.27
N TYR A 56 7.94 -4.83 -5.60
CA TYR A 56 6.76 -5.19 -6.37
C TYR A 56 6.90 -6.57 -7.00
N LEU A 57 5.77 -7.16 -7.39
CA LEU A 57 5.74 -8.41 -8.13
C LEU A 57 6.03 -8.18 -9.61
N VAL A 58 6.88 -9.02 -10.18
CA VAL A 58 7.20 -9.05 -11.61
C VAL A 58 6.53 -10.27 -12.22
N ALA A 59 5.51 -10.04 -13.06
CA ALA A 59 4.82 -11.10 -13.79
C ALA A 59 5.74 -11.74 -14.84
N LYS A 60 5.59 -13.04 -15.06
CA LYS A 60 6.24 -13.76 -16.15
C LYS A 60 5.68 -13.26 -17.50
N ALA A 61 6.54 -13.21 -18.52
CA ALA A 61 6.10 -12.88 -19.87
C ALA A 61 5.05 -13.90 -20.36
N GLY A 62 3.94 -13.40 -20.93
CA GLY A 62 2.84 -14.24 -21.41
C GLY A 62 1.92 -14.79 -20.32
N LEU A 63 2.00 -14.26 -19.09
CA LEU A 63 1.06 -14.58 -18.02
C LEU A 63 -0.39 -14.30 -18.47
N ASP A 64 -1.32 -15.20 -18.16
CA ASP A 64 -2.72 -15.00 -18.53
C ASP A 64 -3.30 -13.72 -17.90
N ALA A 65 -4.34 -13.17 -18.54
CA ALA A 65 -4.92 -11.89 -18.17
C ALA A 65 -5.47 -11.88 -16.73
N THR A 66 -6.03 -13.01 -16.27
CA THR A 66 -6.58 -13.15 -14.92
C THR A 66 -5.47 -13.04 -13.88
N LYS A 67 -4.40 -13.83 -14.00
CA LYS A 67 -3.26 -13.77 -13.09
C LYS A 67 -2.52 -12.43 -13.17
N THR A 68 -2.43 -11.85 -14.37
CA THR A 68 -1.88 -10.50 -14.56
C THR A 68 -2.68 -9.45 -13.79
N GLY A 69 -4.03 -9.53 -13.83
CA GLY A 69 -4.90 -8.66 -13.04
C GLY A 69 -4.66 -8.79 -11.54
N VAL A 70 -4.47 -10.02 -11.05
CA VAL A 70 -4.16 -10.30 -9.64
C VAL A 70 -2.81 -9.69 -9.22
N VAL A 71 -1.77 -9.85 -10.04
CA VAL A 71 -0.44 -9.27 -9.80
C VAL A 71 -0.51 -7.74 -9.76
N ASN A 72 -1.23 -7.14 -10.72
CA ASN A 72 -1.40 -5.69 -10.79
C ASN A 72 -2.16 -5.14 -9.58
N ALA A 73 -3.24 -5.82 -9.16
CA ALA A 73 -4.00 -5.43 -7.96
C ALA A 73 -3.14 -5.52 -6.69
N GLU A 74 -2.31 -6.55 -6.57
CA GLU A 74 -1.36 -6.66 -5.46
C GLU A 74 -0.33 -5.53 -5.46
N ASN A 75 0.24 -5.19 -6.62
CA ASN A 75 1.19 -4.09 -6.73
C ASN A 75 0.55 -2.73 -6.43
N ALA A 76 -0.71 -2.51 -6.83
CA ALA A 76 -1.45 -1.30 -6.49
C ALA A 76 -1.61 -1.16 -4.97
N ASP A 77 -2.01 -2.22 -4.27
CA ASP A 77 -2.15 -2.19 -2.82
C ASP A 77 -0.80 -2.10 -2.09
N ARG A 78 0.27 -2.71 -2.62
CA ARG A 78 1.64 -2.51 -2.12
C ARG A 78 2.04 -1.04 -2.20
N LYS A 79 1.72 -0.35 -3.29
CA LYS A 79 2.02 1.07 -3.49
C LYS A 79 1.31 1.96 -2.47
N ILE A 80 0.06 1.67 -2.13
CA ILE A 80 -0.68 2.39 -1.07
C ILE A 80 0.10 2.28 0.26
N GLY A 81 0.45 1.06 0.65
CA GLY A 81 1.23 0.81 1.87
C GLY A 81 2.61 1.47 1.86
N TYR A 82 3.36 1.36 0.76
CA TYR A 82 4.69 1.96 0.66
C TYR A 82 4.64 3.48 0.69
N THR A 83 3.63 4.08 0.06
CA THR A 83 3.40 5.54 0.10
C THR A 83 3.11 6.00 1.52
N ALA A 84 2.27 5.27 2.25
CA ALA A 84 1.96 5.57 3.65
C ALA A 84 3.20 5.46 4.55
N ILE A 85 3.98 4.38 4.42
CA ILE A 85 5.21 4.18 5.19
C ILE A 85 6.24 5.25 4.85
N ALA A 86 6.41 5.57 3.57
CA ALA A 86 7.32 6.62 3.10
C ALA A 86 6.98 7.97 3.73
N LYS A 87 5.69 8.37 3.67
CA LYS A 87 5.19 9.61 4.27
C LYS A 87 5.39 9.63 5.79
N ALA A 88 5.07 8.54 6.48
CA ALA A 88 5.19 8.46 7.94
C ALA A 88 6.64 8.51 8.44
N ASN A 89 7.61 8.07 7.62
CA ASN A 89 9.01 7.97 8.02
C ASN A 89 9.93 9.00 7.34
N GLY A 90 9.37 9.94 6.56
CA GLY A 90 10.17 10.91 5.79
C GLY A 90 11.11 10.26 4.77
N LYS A 91 10.71 9.10 4.20
CA LYS A 91 11.49 8.34 3.21
C LYS A 91 10.85 8.44 1.82
N THR A 92 11.57 7.97 0.80
CA THR A 92 11.00 7.78 -0.55
C THR A 92 10.30 6.42 -0.65
N VAL A 93 9.29 6.33 -1.52
CA VAL A 93 8.59 5.06 -1.82
C VAL A 93 9.58 4.01 -2.34
N GLU A 94 10.58 4.41 -3.12
CA GLU A 94 11.61 3.52 -3.63
C GLU A 94 12.47 2.90 -2.51
N ALA A 95 12.87 3.71 -1.51
CA ALA A 95 13.64 3.20 -0.37
C ALA A 95 12.82 2.19 0.45
N VAL A 96 11.52 2.44 0.64
CA VAL A 96 10.61 1.50 1.30
C VAL A 96 10.44 0.23 0.48
N GLY A 97 10.29 0.36 -0.84
CA GLY A 97 10.18 -0.76 -1.78
C GLY A 97 11.41 -1.69 -1.73
N LYS A 98 12.62 -1.13 -1.78
CA LYS A 98 13.89 -1.89 -1.64
C LYS A 98 13.97 -2.61 -0.30
N GLN A 99 13.55 -1.96 0.79
CA GLN A 99 13.51 -2.60 2.11
C GLN A 99 12.49 -3.76 2.14
N ALA A 100 11.32 -3.58 1.52
CA ALA A 100 10.32 -4.64 1.41
C ALA A 100 10.82 -5.82 0.56
N ALA A 101 11.52 -5.56 -0.54
CA ALA A 101 12.17 -6.61 -1.35
C ALA A 101 13.12 -7.47 -0.51
N ALA A 102 14.00 -6.83 0.28
CA ALA A 102 14.94 -7.53 1.16
C ALA A 102 14.21 -8.43 2.18
N ILE A 103 13.11 -7.94 2.77
CA ILE A 103 12.29 -8.71 3.71
C ILE A 103 11.63 -9.90 3.01
N ASN A 104 11.04 -9.69 1.83
CA ASN A 104 10.38 -10.76 1.07
C ASN A 104 11.37 -11.84 0.66
N GLN A 105 12.57 -11.47 0.22
CA GLN A 105 13.65 -12.40 -0.09
C GLN A 105 14.10 -13.19 1.14
N ALA A 106 14.26 -12.53 2.29
CA ALA A 106 14.62 -13.20 3.53
C ALA A 106 13.55 -14.22 3.96
N ARG A 107 12.27 -13.87 3.85
CA ARG A 107 11.14 -14.77 4.13
C ARG A 107 11.09 -15.95 3.16
N ALA A 108 11.29 -15.70 1.86
CA ALA A 108 11.33 -16.75 0.85
C ALA A 108 12.46 -17.75 1.10
N ARG A 109 13.63 -17.30 1.55
CA ARG A 109 14.75 -18.17 1.96
C ARG A 109 14.42 -18.98 3.22
N ALA A 110 13.76 -18.36 4.19
CA ALA A 110 13.37 -19.04 5.42
C ALA A 110 12.31 -20.14 5.18
N ALA A 111 11.39 -19.92 4.23
CA ALA A 111 10.35 -20.89 3.88
C ALA A 111 10.85 -22.08 3.04
N GLN A 112 12.10 -22.05 2.57
CA GLN A 112 12.74 -23.14 1.80
C GLN A 112 13.58 -24.07 2.69
N LYS A 113 13.70 -23.78 3.97
CA LYS A 113 14.33 -24.65 4.98
C LYS A 113 13.28 -25.52 5.65
#